data_AF-A0A7Y6WUC9-F1
#
_entry.id   AF-A0A7Y6WUC9-F1
#
_cell.length_a   1.000
_cell.length_b   1.000
_cell.length_c   1.000
_cell.angle_alpha   90.00
_cell.angle_beta   90.00
_cell.angle_gamma   90.00
#
_symmetry.space_group_name_H-M   'P 1'
#
loop_
_entity.id
_entity.type
_entity.pdbx_description
1 polymer ?
#
loop_
_entity_poly.entity_id
_entity_poly.type
_entity_poly.pdbx_seq_one_letter_code
_entity_poly.pdbx_strand_id
1 'polypeptide(L)'
;MAFDVSTLSDVQRPTGLWAASLLHALARDEATGRRRPRLTEPKLDTWTRFRGRLSSVDLVSLLFEDAAVLHRVPFEPAVVGGTLRPDRLPETVTDGWLDAIGSLPLGTAGADYILEQAKLLGLPTRMARSDLHVVKPHQKVLELPGTGGQFAHHLVSGQKDLTLQDNFVVACGSWQEMTLAGIVGLELGAPHSDFVTRAESADLKNAEHSLRQRSFDFVVGLHPDKGGLFRVEDQLAIWFPTAKVLLV
;
A
#
# COMPACT_ATOMS: atom_id res chain seq x y z
N MET A 1 -14.38 -12.36 -0.26
CA MET A 1 -14.38 -12.08 1.19
C MET A 1 -12.97 -11.65 1.57
N ALA A 2 -12.81 -10.70 2.50
CA ALA A 2 -11.52 -10.41 3.10
C ALA A 2 -11.23 -11.42 4.22
N PHE A 3 -9.96 -11.55 4.62
CA PHE A 3 -9.60 -12.36 5.77
C PHE A 3 -10.21 -11.80 7.06
N ASP A 4 -10.77 -12.68 7.90
CA ASP A 4 -11.35 -12.26 9.16
C ASP A 4 -10.26 -11.98 10.20
N VAL A 5 -10.27 -10.76 10.73
CA VAL A 5 -9.38 -10.28 11.80
C VAL A 5 -10.14 -9.97 13.09
N SER A 6 -11.46 -10.23 13.12
CA SER A 6 -12.34 -9.84 14.23
C SER A 6 -11.99 -10.54 15.54
N THR A 7 -11.48 -11.78 15.45
CA THR A 7 -11.07 -12.64 16.56
C THR A 7 -9.74 -12.23 17.21
N LEU A 8 -8.99 -11.31 16.60
CA LEU A 8 -7.73 -10.82 17.13
C LEU A 8 -7.95 -9.79 18.26
N SER A 9 -7.10 -9.87 19.27
CA SER A 9 -7.02 -8.85 20.32
C SER A 9 -6.63 -7.49 19.74
N ASP A 10 -6.90 -6.41 20.47
CA ASP A 10 -6.55 -5.05 20.03
C ASP A 10 -5.05 -4.86 19.77
N VAL A 11 -4.21 -5.60 20.50
CA VAL A 11 -2.75 -5.60 20.31
C VAL A 11 -2.35 -6.33 19.03
N GLN A 12 -3.05 -7.39 18.65
CA GLN A 12 -2.75 -8.20 17.46
C GLN A 12 -3.40 -7.65 16.19
N ARG A 13 -4.51 -6.93 16.31
CA ARG A 13 -5.32 -6.43 15.20
C ARG A 13 -4.52 -5.61 14.17
N PRO A 14 -3.61 -4.68 14.54
CA PRO A 14 -2.79 -3.98 13.55
C PRO A 14 -1.92 -4.93 12.71
N THR A 15 -1.21 -5.85 13.36
CA THR A 15 -0.41 -6.88 12.66
C THR A 15 -1.30 -7.77 11.79
N GLY A 16 -2.48 -8.15 12.28
CA GLY A 16 -3.39 -9.00 11.56
C GLY A 16 -3.95 -8.34 10.31
N LEU A 17 -4.36 -7.07 10.40
CA LEU A 17 -4.81 -6.28 9.26
C LEU A 17 -3.70 -6.14 8.21
N TRP A 18 -2.49 -5.82 8.66
CA TRP A 18 -1.32 -5.75 7.77
C TRP A 18 -1.08 -7.09 7.08
N ALA A 19 -0.92 -8.19 7.82
CA ALA A 19 -0.63 -9.50 7.27
C ALA A 19 -1.74 -10.01 6.33
N ALA A 20 -3.01 -9.84 6.71
CA ALA A 20 -4.16 -10.17 5.87
C ALA A 20 -4.12 -9.41 4.54
N SER A 21 -3.86 -8.10 4.59
CA SER A 21 -3.78 -7.26 3.38
C SER A 21 -2.66 -7.74 2.45
N LEU A 22 -1.50 -8.11 3.02
CA LEU A 22 -0.33 -8.57 2.27
C LEU A 22 -0.47 -9.98 1.71
N LEU A 23 -1.10 -10.90 2.43
CA LEU A 23 -1.41 -12.23 1.92
C LEU A 23 -2.32 -12.16 0.70
N HIS A 24 -3.34 -11.29 0.74
CA HIS A 24 -4.22 -11.08 -0.41
C HIS A 24 -3.43 -10.45 -1.58
N ALA A 25 -2.55 -9.48 -1.31
CA ALA A 25 -1.71 -8.87 -2.34
C ALA A 25 -0.78 -9.89 -3.01
N LEU A 26 -0.10 -10.75 -2.23
CA LEU A 26 0.76 -11.80 -2.77
C LEU A 26 -0.02 -12.85 -3.56
N ALA A 27 -1.16 -13.33 -3.04
CA ALA A 27 -2.00 -14.28 -3.75
C ALA A 27 -2.46 -13.73 -5.11
N ARG A 28 -2.78 -12.43 -5.16
CA ARG A 28 -3.15 -11.74 -6.40
C ARG A 28 -1.96 -11.57 -7.36
N ASP A 29 -0.78 -11.26 -6.83
CA ASP A 29 0.46 -11.16 -7.62
C ASP A 29 0.84 -12.51 -8.26
N GLU A 30 0.65 -13.61 -7.54
CA GLU A 30 0.80 -14.97 -8.07
C GLU A 30 -0.28 -15.31 -9.12
N ALA A 31 -1.56 -15.00 -8.84
CA ALA A 31 -2.67 -15.27 -9.75
C ALA A 31 -2.58 -14.50 -11.08
N THR A 32 -1.94 -13.32 -11.07
CA THR A 32 -1.66 -12.53 -12.27
C THR A 32 -0.40 -12.96 -13.02
N GLY A 33 0.33 -13.95 -12.50
CA GLY A 33 1.53 -14.52 -13.12
C GLY A 33 2.79 -13.68 -12.95
N ARG A 34 2.76 -12.62 -12.12
CA ARG A 34 3.94 -11.79 -11.83
C ARG A 34 4.90 -12.46 -10.87
N ARG A 35 4.40 -13.37 -10.03
CA ARG A 35 5.17 -14.17 -9.08
C ARG A 35 4.90 -15.65 -9.26
N ARG A 36 5.88 -16.49 -8.95
CA ARG A 36 5.70 -17.95 -8.95
C ARG A 36 4.72 -18.35 -7.84
N PRO A 37 3.75 -19.24 -8.12
CA PRO A 37 2.81 -19.73 -7.12
C PRO A 37 3.52 -20.38 -5.91
N ARG A 38 3.19 -19.91 -4.71
CA ARG A 38 3.56 -20.51 -3.42
C ARG A 38 2.38 -20.48 -2.47
N LEU A 39 1.65 -19.36 -2.44
CA LEU A 39 0.38 -19.21 -1.71
C LEU A 39 -0.80 -19.82 -2.47
N THR A 40 -0.76 -19.78 -3.80
CA THR A 40 -1.81 -20.27 -4.69
C THR A 40 -1.55 -21.69 -5.19
N GLU A 41 -0.49 -22.35 -4.72
CA GLU A 41 -0.22 -23.76 -5.01
C GLU A 41 -1.32 -24.65 -4.39
N PRO A 42 -1.85 -25.65 -5.13
CA PRO A 42 -2.83 -26.58 -4.58
C PRO A 42 -2.31 -27.24 -3.29
N LYS A 43 -3.08 -27.11 -2.20
CA LYS A 43 -2.78 -27.68 -0.87
C LYS A 43 -1.42 -27.28 -0.29
N LEU A 44 -0.78 -26.23 -0.84
CA LEU A 44 0.56 -25.82 -0.47
C LEU A 44 1.55 -27.00 -0.48
N ASP A 45 1.47 -27.85 -1.52
CA ASP A 45 2.20 -29.13 -1.61
C ASP A 45 3.71 -28.98 -1.34
N THR A 46 4.34 -27.92 -1.85
CA THR A 46 5.76 -27.65 -1.60
C THR A 46 6.00 -27.35 -0.12
N TRP A 47 5.22 -26.45 0.47
CA TRP A 47 5.32 -26.12 1.89
C TRP A 47 5.12 -27.34 2.78
N THR A 48 4.07 -28.14 2.52
CA THR A 48 3.76 -29.35 3.30
C THR A 48 4.93 -30.36 3.30
N ARG A 49 5.71 -30.43 2.22
CA ARG A 49 6.90 -31.30 2.14
C ARG A 49 8.10 -30.75 2.94
N PHE A 50 8.28 -29.44 2.99
CA PHE A 50 9.47 -28.80 3.58
C PHE A 50 9.29 -28.30 5.01
N ARG A 51 8.05 -28.04 5.46
CA ARG A 51 7.80 -27.32 6.72
C ARG A 51 8.42 -27.98 7.95
N GLY A 52 8.45 -29.32 8.01
CA GLY A 52 8.94 -30.04 9.20
C GLY A 52 8.22 -29.57 10.47
N ARG A 53 8.94 -28.83 11.34
CA ARG A 53 8.40 -28.25 12.60
C ARG A 53 7.90 -26.81 12.45
N LEU A 54 8.00 -26.21 11.27
CA LEU A 54 7.55 -24.86 11.00
C LEU A 54 6.02 -24.81 10.93
N SER A 55 5.48 -23.72 11.45
CA SER A 55 4.07 -23.36 11.53
C SER A 55 3.62 -22.54 10.32
N SER A 56 2.32 -22.33 10.17
CA SER A 56 1.79 -21.43 9.14
C SER A 56 2.24 -19.98 9.33
N VAL A 57 2.51 -19.55 10.57
CA VAL A 57 3.09 -18.22 10.86
C VAL A 57 4.50 -18.09 10.27
N ASP A 58 5.29 -19.17 10.31
CA ASP A 58 6.62 -19.19 9.70
C ASP A 58 6.54 -19.10 8.17
N LEU A 59 5.57 -19.78 7.53
CA LEU A 59 5.35 -19.63 6.08
C LEU A 59 5.04 -18.17 5.72
N VAL A 60 4.11 -17.54 6.44
CA VAL A 60 3.74 -16.13 6.19
C VAL A 60 4.96 -15.22 6.36
N SER A 61 5.75 -15.44 7.41
CA SER A 61 6.96 -14.67 7.67
C SER A 61 7.99 -14.82 6.54
N LEU A 62 8.26 -16.06 6.10
CA LEU A 62 9.16 -16.34 4.98
C LEU A 62 8.71 -15.70 3.67
N LEU A 63 7.41 -15.72 3.39
CA LEU A 63 6.85 -15.09 2.19
C LEU A 63 7.02 -13.57 2.21
N PHE A 64 6.85 -12.95 3.38
CA PHE A 64 7.06 -11.52 3.54
C PHE A 64 8.54 -11.15 3.45
N GLU A 65 9.43 -11.93 4.08
CA GLU A 65 10.88 -11.73 3.97
C GLU A 65 11.37 -11.81 2.51
N ASP A 66 10.93 -12.81 1.76
CA ASP A 66 11.26 -12.95 0.34
C ASP A 66 10.69 -11.81 -0.50
N ALA A 67 9.45 -11.39 -0.25
CA ALA A 67 8.85 -10.27 -0.98
C ALA A 67 9.50 -8.93 -0.64
N ALA A 68 10.02 -8.75 0.58
CA ALA A 68 10.71 -7.55 1.04
C ALA A 68 12.03 -7.28 0.30
N VAL A 69 12.64 -8.30 -0.33
CA VAL A 69 13.86 -8.14 -1.14
C VAL A 69 13.67 -7.12 -2.27
N LEU A 70 12.51 -7.16 -2.94
CA LEU A 70 12.18 -6.22 -4.02
C LEU A 70 11.23 -5.10 -3.54
N HIS A 71 10.29 -5.46 -2.65
CA HIS A 71 9.25 -4.56 -2.18
C HIS A 71 9.38 -4.36 -0.67
N ARG A 72 10.42 -3.63 -0.24
CA ARG A 72 10.62 -3.30 1.18
C ARG A 72 9.35 -2.71 1.80
N VAL A 73 8.66 -1.82 1.08
CA VAL A 73 7.29 -1.46 1.37
C VAL A 73 6.38 -2.27 0.44
N PRO A 74 5.40 -3.05 0.96
CA PRO A 74 4.91 -3.03 2.34
C PRO A 74 5.41 -4.18 3.24
N PHE A 75 6.36 -5.00 2.78
CA PHE A 75 6.66 -6.28 3.43
C PHE A 75 7.64 -6.20 4.62
N GLU A 76 8.43 -5.13 4.76
CA GLU A 76 9.37 -4.97 5.86
C GLU A 76 8.73 -4.17 7.02
N PRO A 77 8.40 -4.81 8.17
CA PRO A 77 7.66 -4.16 9.25
C PRO A 77 8.38 -2.93 9.82
N ALA A 78 9.71 -2.96 9.85
CA ALA A 78 10.54 -1.87 10.35
C ALA A 78 10.43 -0.60 9.48
N VAL A 79 10.19 -0.75 8.17
CA VAL A 79 10.09 0.37 7.21
C VAL A 79 8.68 0.94 7.20
N VAL A 80 7.67 0.07 7.17
CA VAL A 80 6.25 0.48 7.25
C VAL A 80 5.97 1.17 8.59
N GLY A 81 6.66 0.72 9.64
CA GLY A 81 6.55 1.23 10.99
C GLY A 81 5.32 0.68 11.73
N GLY A 82 5.14 1.16 12.96
CA GLY A 82 4.16 0.61 13.90
C GLY A 82 4.72 -0.57 14.71
N THR A 83 3.91 -1.10 15.61
CA THR A 83 4.25 -2.26 16.47
C THR A 83 3.89 -3.59 15.79
N LEU A 84 4.15 -3.71 14.49
CA LEU A 84 3.81 -4.88 13.68
C LEU A 84 4.75 -6.04 14.04
N ARG A 85 4.18 -7.19 14.40
CA ARG A 85 4.91 -8.37 14.90
C ARG A 85 4.28 -9.65 14.34
N PRO A 86 4.58 -10.02 13.07
CA PRO A 86 3.98 -11.20 12.42
C PRO A 86 4.16 -12.49 13.23
N ASP A 87 5.30 -12.61 13.92
CA ASP A 87 5.64 -13.69 14.85
C ASP A 87 4.64 -13.88 16.01
N ARG A 88 3.83 -12.86 16.31
CA ARG A 88 2.83 -12.88 17.39
C ARG A 88 1.41 -13.16 16.92
N LEU A 89 1.22 -13.46 15.63
CA LEU A 89 -0.08 -13.86 15.11
C LEU A 89 -0.43 -15.27 15.63
N PRO A 90 -1.70 -15.52 16.01
CA PRO A 90 -2.13 -16.87 16.33
C PRO A 90 -2.02 -17.79 15.12
N GLU A 91 -1.46 -18.98 15.33
CA GLU A 91 -1.32 -19.99 14.28
C GLU A 91 -2.69 -20.38 13.70
N THR A 92 -3.70 -20.59 14.55
CA THR A 92 -5.06 -20.95 14.13
C THR A 92 -5.72 -19.94 13.20
N VAL A 93 -5.44 -18.64 13.39
CA VAL A 93 -5.94 -17.57 12.52
C VAL A 93 -5.21 -17.61 11.18
N THR A 94 -3.90 -17.82 11.23
CA THR A 94 -3.05 -17.91 10.03
C THR A 94 -3.41 -19.12 9.18
N ASP A 95 -3.65 -20.29 9.81
CA ASP A 95 -4.14 -21.50 9.15
C ASP A 95 -5.44 -21.22 8.39
N GLY A 96 -6.42 -20.62 9.07
CA GLY A 96 -7.70 -20.27 8.46
C GLY A 96 -7.58 -19.30 7.29
N TRP A 97 -6.62 -18.36 7.34
CA TRP A 97 -6.34 -17.48 6.22
C TRP A 97 -5.73 -18.24 5.04
N LEU A 98 -4.72 -19.08 5.27
CA LEU A 98 -4.09 -19.88 4.22
C LEU A 98 -5.11 -20.80 3.52
N ASP A 99 -5.99 -21.45 4.28
CA ASP A 99 -7.06 -22.29 3.74
C ASP A 99 -8.07 -21.49 2.90
N ALA A 100 -8.31 -20.23 3.27
CA ALA A 100 -9.24 -19.35 2.57
C ALA A 100 -8.70 -18.77 1.25
N ILE A 101 -7.39 -18.80 0.99
CA ILE A 101 -6.76 -18.18 -0.19
C ILE A 101 -7.41 -18.63 -1.50
N GLY A 102 -7.65 -19.94 -1.65
CA GLY A 102 -8.24 -20.52 -2.86
C GLY A 102 -9.67 -20.04 -3.15
N SER A 103 -10.35 -19.42 -2.18
CA SER A 103 -11.70 -18.88 -2.32
C SER A 103 -11.74 -17.37 -2.57
N LEU A 104 -10.58 -16.69 -2.55
CA LEU A 104 -10.52 -15.25 -2.73
C LEU A 104 -10.80 -14.85 -4.19
N PRO A 105 -11.48 -13.70 -4.42
CA PRO A 105 -11.70 -13.18 -5.77
C PRO A 105 -10.44 -12.49 -6.31
N LEU A 106 -9.41 -13.28 -6.62
CA LEU A 106 -8.09 -12.80 -7.04
C LEU A 106 -8.10 -12.10 -8.42
N GLY A 107 -9.16 -12.28 -9.22
CA GLY A 107 -9.33 -11.66 -10.54
C GLY A 107 -10.15 -10.36 -10.57
N THR A 108 -10.50 -9.79 -9.40
CA THR A 108 -11.26 -8.53 -9.30
C THR A 108 -10.56 -7.38 -10.05
N ALA A 109 -11.28 -6.38 -10.56
CA ALA A 109 -10.65 -5.21 -11.17
C ALA A 109 -9.75 -4.46 -10.16
N GLY A 110 -8.59 -3.96 -10.60
CA GLY A 110 -7.61 -3.32 -9.71
C GLY A 110 -8.18 -2.15 -8.92
N ALA A 111 -9.04 -1.33 -9.54
CA ALA A 111 -9.68 -0.20 -8.86
C ALA A 111 -10.59 -0.63 -7.69
N ASP A 112 -11.35 -1.72 -7.86
CA ASP A 112 -12.21 -2.26 -6.81
C ASP A 112 -11.37 -2.92 -5.72
N TYR A 113 -10.33 -3.66 -6.12
CA TYR A 113 -9.39 -4.29 -5.19
C TYR A 113 -8.70 -3.27 -4.27
N ILE A 114 -8.14 -2.19 -4.83
CA ILE A 114 -7.49 -1.13 -4.05
C ILE A 114 -8.50 -0.43 -3.13
N LEU A 115 -9.74 -0.23 -3.59
CA LEU A 115 -10.79 0.35 -2.76
C LEU A 115 -11.12 -0.55 -1.55
N GLU A 116 -11.23 -1.86 -1.74
CA GLU A 116 -11.46 -2.82 -0.65
C GLU A 116 -10.28 -2.88 0.32
N GLN A 117 -9.03 -2.83 -0.17
CA GLN A 117 -7.84 -2.74 0.67
C GLN A 117 -7.81 -1.43 1.49
N ALA A 118 -8.18 -0.30 0.89
CA ALA A 118 -8.30 0.97 1.60
C ALA A 118 -9.35 0.90 2.73
N LYS A 119 -10.52 0.28 2.47
CA LYS A 119 -11.54 0.07 3.51
C LYS A 119 -11.02 -0.81 4.65
N LEU A 120 -10.36 -1.92 4.32
CA LEU A 120 -9.80 -2.84 5.30
C LEU A 120 -8.78 -2.15 6.22
N LEU A 121 -7.93 -1.30 5.64
CA LEU A 121 -6.94 -0.52 6.37
C LEU A 121 -7.52 0.73 7.05
N GLY A 122 -8.82 0.99 6.93
CA GLY A 122 -9.48 2.14 7.56
C GLY A 122 -9.13 3.49 6.93
N LEU A 123 -8.69 3.49 5.67
CA LEU A 123 -8.33 4.71 4.94
C LEU A 123 -9.54 5.36 4.26
N PRO A 124 -9.51 6.68 4.03
CA PRO A 124 -10.54 7.37 3.26
C PRO A 124 -10.73 6.77 1.88
N THR A 125 -12.00 6.60 1.48
CA THR A 125 -12.38 5.99 0.19
C THR A 125 -13.23 6.89 -0.68
N ARG A 126 -13.80 7.97 -0.12
CA ARG A 126 -14.58 8.96 -0.86
C ARG A 126 -13.64 10.04 -1.38
N MET A 127 -13.44 10.06 -2.70
CA MET A 127 -12.50 10.97 -3.36
C MET A 127 -13.11 11.51 -4.65
N ALA A 128 -12.97 12.81 -4.94
CA ALA A 128 -13.40 13.36 -6.23
C ALA A 128 -12.29 13.19 -7.28
N ARG A 129 -12.09 11.94 -7.74
CA ARG A 129 -11.06 11.59 -8.72
C ARG A 129 -11.23 12.32 -10.08
N SER A 130 -12.46 12.72 -10.41
CA SER A 130 -12.80 13.48 -11.62
C SER A 130 -12.11 14.83 -11.72
N ASP A 131 -11.70 15.39 -10.58
CA ASP A 131 -11.16 16.74 -10.49
C ASP A 131 -9.63 16.74 -10.64
N LEU A 132 -9.03 15.55 -10.79
CA LEU A 132 -7.61 15.39 -11.06
C LEU A 132 -7.28 15.74 -12.51
N HIS A 133 -6.17 16.47 -12.69
CA HIS A 133 -5.70 16.83 -14.02
C HIS A 133 -5.02 15.65 -14.74
N VAL A 134 -4.96 15.76 -16.07
CA VAL A 134 -4.14 14.89 -16.91
C VAL A 134 -2.66 15.20 -16.64
N VAL A 135 -1.89 14.16 -16.31
CA VAL A 135 -0.46 14.24 -16.01
C VAL A 135 0.32 13.79 -17.24
N LYS A 136 1.34 14.54 -17.63
CA LYS A 136 2.21 14.19 -18.76
C LYS A 136 3.35 13.28 -18.29
N PRO A 137 3.94 12.45 -19.17
CA PRO A 137 4.98 11.49 -18.79
C PRO A 137 6.24 12.08 -18.12
N HIS A 138 6.59 13.34 -18.41
CA HIS A 138 7.74 14.01 -17.78
C HIS A 138 7.40 14.68 -16.44
N GLN A 139 6.12 14.78 -16.07
CA GLN A 139 5.68 15.50 -14.90
C GLN A 139 5.77 14.64 -13.64
N LYS A 140 6.16 15.28 -12.53
CA LYS A 140 6.29 14.66 -11.21
C LYS A 140 5.15 15.07 -10.31
N VAL A 141 4.59 14.10 -9.60
CA VAL A 141 3.43 14.24 -8.73
C VAL A 141 3.81 13.81 -7.32
N LEU A 142 3.56 14.69 -6.36
CA LEU A 142 3.56 14.33 -4.94
C LEU A 142 2.11 14.06 -4.52
N GLU A 143 1.82 12.83 -4.11
CA GLU A 143 0.60 12.50 -3.37
C GLU A 143 0.85 12.74 -1.88
N LEU A 144 0.04 13.63 -1.29
CA LEU A 144 0.11 13.99 0.12
C LEU A 144 -0.45 12.88 1.03
N PRO A 145 -0.05 12.85 2.31
CA PRO A 145 -0.63 11.93 3.28
C PRO A 145 -2.16 12.02 3.37
N GLY A 146 -2.80 10.85 3.46
CA GLY A 146 -4.22 10.65 3.68
C GLY A 146 -4.82 9.52 2.82
N THR A 147 -4.22 9.19 1.68
CA THR A 147 -4.83 8.28 0.69
C THR A 147 -4.07 6.99 0.43
N GLY A 148 -2.79 6.90 0.80
CA GLY A 148 -2.00 5.68 0.65
C GLY A 148 -1.82 5.23 -0.81
N GLY A 149 -1.67 6.16 -1.76
CA GLY A 149 -1.40 5.84 -3.17
C GLY A 149 -2.65 5.67 -4.03
N GLN A 150 -3.85 5.91 -3.50
CA GLN A 150 -5.08 5.75 -4.27
C GLN A 150 -5.19 6.72 -5.47
N PHE A 151 -4.62 7.93 -5.37
CA PHE A 151 -4.60 8.85 -6.51
C PHE A 151 -3.58 8.42 -7.56
N ALA A 152 -2.38 8.02 -7.12
CA ALA A 152 -1.36 7.44 -7.98
C ALA A 152 -1.91 6.23 -8.74
N HIS A 153 -2.59 5.32 -8.05
CA HIS A 153 -3.25 4.17 -8.67
C HIS A 153 -4.25 4.58 -9.75
N HIS A 154 -5.13 5.54 -9.45
CA HIS A 154 -6.14 6.01 -10.39
C HIS A 154 -5.53 6.64 -11.65
N LEU A 155 -4.52 7.49 -11.48
CA LEU A 155 -3.87 8.20 -12.58
C LEU A 155 -3.07 7.24 -13.47
N VAL A 156 -2.25 6.36 -12.87
CA VAL A 156 -1.45 5.39 -13.63
C VAL A 156 -2.34 4.36 -14.33
N SER A 157 -3.44 3.92 -13.71
CA SER A 157 -4.36 2.98 -14.36
C SER A 157 -5.20 3.63 -15.47
N GLY A 158 -5.48 4.92 -15.36
CA GLY A 158 -6.37 5.65 -16.27
C GLY A 158 -5.67 6.36 -17.42
N GLN A 159 -4.36 6.61 -17.31
CA GLN A 159 -3.58 7.39 -18.28
C GLN A 159 -2.42 6.55 -18.81
N LYS A 160 -2.20 6.60 -20.12
CA LYS A 160 -1.09 5.90 -20.76
C LYS A 160 0.24 6.57 -20.43
N ASP A 161 1.32 5.79 -20.47
CA ASP A 161 2.71 6.24 -20.36
C ASP A 161 3.09 6.86 -19.01
N LEU A 162 2.29 6.63 -17.96
CA LEU A 162 2.66 6.95 -16.59
C LEU A 162 3.13 5.70 -15.86
N THR A 163 4.14 5.86 -15.02
CA THR A 163 4.59 4.81 -14.09
C THR A 163 4.71 5.37 -12.68
N LEU A 164 4.58 4.52 -11.67
CA LEU A 164 4.79 4.96 -10.29
C LEU A 164 6.21 5.48 -10.06
N GLN A 165 7.22 4.81 -10.63
CA GLN A 165 8.62 5.16 -10.40
C GLN A 165 9.01 6.49 -11.02
N ASP A 166 8.51 6.74 -12.22
CA ASP A 166 8.90 7.93 -12.95
C ASP A 166 8.04 9.12 -12.51
N ASN A 167 6.76 8.93 -12.21
CA ASN A 167 5.87 10.07 -12.05
C ASN A 167 5.53 10.37 -10.60
N PHE A 168 5.56 9.40 -9.68
CA PHE A 168 4.91 9.57 -8.37
C PHE A 168 5.89 9.50 -7.20
N VAL A 169 5.54 10.27 -6.18
CA VAL A 169 6.02 10.11 -4.81
C VAL A 169 4.78 10.11 -3.92
N VAL A 170 4.61 9.06 -3.12
CA VAL A 170 3.48 8.91 -2.21
C VAL A 170 3.98 9.13 -0.78
N ALA A 171 3.65 10.28 -0.22
CA ALA A 171 3.92 10.60 1.17
C ALA A 171 2.88 9.94 2.07
N CYS A 172 3.32 9.15 3.03
CA CYS A 172 2.46 8.39 3.93
C CYS A 172 2.71 8.80 5.39
N GLY A 173 1.64 9.16 6.10
CA GLY A 173 1.71 9.56 7.52
C GLY A 173 1.54 8.40 8.51
N SER A 174 1.11 7.24 8.03
CA SER A 174 0.76 6.09 8.87
C SER A 174 1.21 4.76 8.27
N TRP A 175 1.24 3.70 9.09
CA TRP A 175 1.59 2.36 8.62
C TRP A 175 0.54 1.82 7.65
N GLN A 176 -0.73 2.20 7.82
CA GLN A 176 -1.82 1.85 6.93
C GLN A 176 -1.61 2.42 5.53
N GLU A 177 -1.25 3.71 5.44
CA GLU A 177 -0.94 4.35 4.16
C GLU A 177 0.29 3.75 3.50
N MET A 178 1.37 3.52 4.27
CA MET A 178 2.57 2.84 3.76
C MET A 178 2.22 1.46 3.21
N THR A 179 1.37 0.71 3.91
CA THR A 179 0.89 -0.62 3.48
C THR A 179 0.13 -0.53 2.16
N LEU A 180 -0.86 0.37 2.07
CA LEU A 180 -1.66 0.53 0.85
C LEU A 180 -0.80 1.01 -0.32
N ALA A 181 0.12 1.96 -0.10
CA ALA A 181 0.99 2.48 -1.16
C ALA A 181 1.89 1.37 -1.73
N GLY A 182 2.40 0.49 -0.87
CA GLY A 182 3.11 -0.72 -1.29
C GLY A 182 2.23 -1.67 -2.09
N ILE A 183 0.99 -1.93 -1.65
CA ILE A 183 0.01 -2.75 -2.39
C ILE A 183 -0.32 -2.15 -3.76
N VAL A 184 -0.46 -0.82 -3.85
CA VAL A 184 -0.63 -0.11 -5.13
C VAL A 184 0.57 -0.34 -6.05
N GLY A 185 1.78 -0.33 -5.50
CA GLY A 185 3.00 -0.70 -6.24
C GLY A 185 2.93 -2.09 -6.84
N LEU A 186 2.53 -3.09 -6.05
CA LEU A 186 2.37 -4.47 -6.51
C LEU A 186 1.29 -4.60 -7.59
N GLU A 187 0.13 -3.95 -7.39
CA GLU A 187 -0.99 -4.02 -8.32
C GLU A 187 -0.62 -3.46 -9.70
N LEU A 188 0.14 -2.36 -9.71
CA LEU A 188 0.64 -1.71 -10.93
C LEU A 188 1.93 -2.33 -11.48
N GLY A 189 2.46 -3.38 -10.86
CA GLY A 189 3.68 -4.04 -11.31
C GLY A 189 4.93 -3.14 -11.24
N ALA A 190 4.97 -2.20 -10.29
CA ALA A 190 6.14 -1.37 -10.07
C ALA A 190 7.33 -2.24 -9.63
N PRO A 191 8.56 -2.03 -10.13
CA PRO A 191 9.69 -2.92 -9.85
C PRO A 191 10.24 -2.85 -8.42
N HIS A 192 9.99 -1.75 -7.70
CA HIS A 192 10.46 -1.49 -6.34
C HIS A 192 9.53 -0.48 -5.64
N SER A 193 9.77 -0.16 -4.37
CA SER A 193 8.86 0.65 -3.55
C SER A 193 9.44 1.99 -3.08
N ASP A 194 10.44 2.54 -3.77
CA ASP A 194 11.10 3.82 -3.47
C ASP A 194 10.22 5.06 -3.74
N PHE A 195 9.18 4.92 -4.57
CA PHE A 195 8.14 5.93 -4.73
C PHE A 195 7.35 6.19 -3.43
N VAL A 196 7.41 5.29 -2.45
CA VAL A 196 6.75 5.46 -1.14
C VAL A 196 7.71 6.13 -0.16
N THR A 197 7.28 7.21 0.47
CA THR A 197 8.06 7.94 1.48
C THR A 197 7.23 8.12 2.75
N ARG A 198 7.80 7.75 3.91
CA ARG A 198 7.20 8.11 5.20
C ARG A 198 7.39 9.60 5.43
N ALA A 199 6.30 10.33 5.58
CA ALA A 199 6.33 11.76 5.88
C ALA A 199 5.02 12.16 6.57
N GLU A 200 5.16 12.73 7.77
CA GLU A 200 4.05 13.32 8.51
C GLU A 200 3.90 14.82 8.18
N SER A 201 2.83 15.44 8.69
CA SER A 201 2.60 16.88 8.48
C SER A 201 3.76 17.75 8.98
N ALA A 202 4.44 17.33 10.05
CA ALA A 202 5.61 18.03 10.58
C ALA A 202 6.82 17.96 9.62
N ASP A 203 7.03 16.82 8.96
CA ASP A 203 8.12 16.63 8.01
C ASP A 203 7.94 17.52 6.78
N LEU A 204 6.71 17.61 6.27
CA LEU A 204 6.40 18.48 5.14
C LEU A 204 6.53 19.97 5.46
N LYS A 205 6.43 20.36 6.75
CA LYS A 205 6.69 21.75 7.20
C LYS A 205 8.18 22.07 7.21
N ASN A 206 9.03 21.08 7.47
CA ASN A 206 10.48 21.26 7.54
C ASN A 206 11.08 21.47 6.14
N ALA A 207 11.60 22.67 5.89
CA ALA A 207 12.22 23.01 4.61
C ALA A 207 13.40 22.09 4.24
N GLU A 208 14.13 21.58 5.23
CA GLU A 208 15.28 20.68 5.03
C GLU A 208 14.87 19.22 4.76
N HIS A 209 13.58 18.89 4.85
CA HIS A 209 13.11 17.54 4.58
C HIS A 209 13.29 17.18 3.10
N SER A 210 13.65 15.93 2.80
CA SER A 210 13.97 15.48 1.44
C SER A 210 12.84 15.75 0.44
N LEU A 211 11.58 15.58 0.83
CA LEU A 211 10.42 15.91 -0.01
C LEU A 211 10.33 17.40 -0.35
N ARG A 212 10.77 18.29 0.54
CA ARG A 212 10.79 19.75 0.32
C ARG A 212 11.93 20.21 -0.57
N GLN A 213 12.96 19.38 -0.71
CA GLN A 213 14.09 19.62 -1.61
C GLN A 213 13.83 19.12 -3.04
N ARG A 214 12.72 18.41 -3.28
CA ARG A 214 12.33 17.90 -4.60
C ARG A 214 11.39 18.89 -5.31
N SER A 215 11.48 18.92 -6.64
CA SER A 215 10.55 19.66 -7.50
C SER A 215 9.41 18.76 -7.97
N PHE A 216 8.19 19.29 -7.93
CA PHE A 216 6.98 18.61 -8.39
C PHE A 216 6.20 19.54 -9.31
N ASP A 217 5.54 18.97 -10.32
CA ASP A 217 4.60 19.68 -11.18
C ASP A 217 3.21 19.72 -10.55
N PHE A 218 2.85 18.67 -9.80
CA PHE A 218 1.58 18.58 -9.09
C PHE A 218 1.78 18.11 -7.65
N VAL A 219 1.01 18.71 -6.75
CA VAL A 219 0.84 18.23 -5.38
C VAL A 219 -0.64 17.90 -5.21
N VAL A 220 -0.95 16.61 -5.09
CA VAL A 220 -2.32 16.11 -4.99
C VAL A 220 -2.60 15.61 -3.58
N GLY A 221 -3.80 15.82 -3.09
CA GLY A 221 -4.19 15.34 -1.77
C GLY A 221 -5.69 15.39 -1.56
N LEU A 222 -6.14 14.94 -0.39
CA LEU A 222 -7.55 15.06 -0.01
C LEU A 222 -7.87 16.47 0.43
N HIS A 223 -9.06 16.94 0.06
CA HIS A 223 -9.66 18.11 0.66
C HIS A 223 -9.94 17.88 2.15
N PRO A 224 -9.74 18.88 3.04
CA PRO A 224 -10.04 18.77 4.47
C PRO A 224 -11.42 18.22 4.79
N ASP A 225 -12.43 18.65 4.03
CA ASP A 225 -13.83 18.22 4.23
C ASP A 225 -14.05 16.73 3.93
N LYS A 226 -13.09 16.08 3.26
CA LYS A 226 -13.09 14.65 2.93
C LYS A 226 -12.09 13.87 3.79
N GLY A 227 -11.53 14.48 4.83
CA GLY A 227 -10.56 13.88 5.74
C GLY A 227 -9.10 14.19 5.41
N GLY A 228 -8.83 15.15 4.51
CA GLY A 228 -7.47 15.61 4.23
C GLY A 228 -6.83 16.38 5.39
N LEU A 229 -5.51 16.25 5.53
CA LEU A 229 -4.75 16.89 6.61
C LEU A 229 -4.31 18.33 6.29
N PHE A 230 -4.40 18.75 5.03
CA PHE A 230 -3.80 19.99 4.54
C PHE A 230 -4.84 20.94 3.94
N ARG A 231 -4.65 22.25 4.11
CA ARG A 231 -5.48 23.30 3.51
C ARG A 231 -4.70 24.03 2.42
N VAL A 232 -5.37 24.40 1.32
CA VAL A 232 -4.75 25.02 0.11
C VAL A 232 -4.19 26.42 0.41
N GLU A 233 -5.02 27.27 1.01
CA GLU A 233 -4.87 28.73 1.07
C GLU A 233 -3.89 29.17 2.18
N ASP A 234 -2.70 28.62 2.36
CA ASP A 234 -1.47 29.32 1.95
C ASP A 234 -0.23 28.44 2.19
N GLN A 235 -0.39 27.28 2.81
CA GLN A 235 0.74 26.49 3.33
C GLN A 235 1.41 25.67 2.23
N LEU A 236 0.63 24.92 1.46
CA LEU A 236 1.18 24.05 0.41
C LEU A 236 1.77 24.84 -0.75
N ALA A 237 1.16 25.97 -1.14
CA ALA A 237 1.70 26.84 -2.18
C ALA A 237 3.04 27.48 -1.76
N ILE A 238 3.22 27.81 -0.48
CA ILE A 238 4.52 28.27 0.04
C ILE A 238 5.52 27.10 0.08
N TRP A 239 5.07 25.91 0.43
CA TRP A 239 5.95 24.75 0.58
C TRP A 239 6.42 24.16 -0.75
N PHE A 240 5.57 24.22 -1.78
CA PHE A 240 5.81 23.71 -3.13
C PHE A 240 5.46 24.79 -4.17
N PRO A 241 6.24 25.87 -4.26
CA PRO A 241 5.89 27.06 -5.04
C PRO A 241 5.83 26.84 -6.56
N THR A 242 6.48 25.79 -7.06
CA THR A 242 6.50 25.44 -8.48
C THR A 242 5.39 24.46 -8.89
N ALA A 243 4.67 23.90 -7.91
CA ALA A 243 3.69 22.85 -8.15
C ALA A 243 2.28 23.41 -8.23
N LYS A 244 1.44 22.82 -9.09
CA LYS A 244 0.00 23.03 -9.05
C LYS A 244 -0.61 22.16 -7.94
N VAL A 245 -1.16 22.80 -6.92
CA VAL A 245 -1.81 22.11 -5.78
C VAL A 245 -3.25 21.74 -6.14
N LEU A 246 -3.62 20.47 -5.95
CA LEU A 246 -4.97 19.92 -6.19
C LEU A 246 -5.43 19.15 -4.95
N LEU A 247 -6.37 19.73 -4.20
CA LEU A 247 -7.00 19.03 -3.07
C LEU A 247 -8.42 18.64 -3.46
N VAL A 248 -8.71 17.34 -3.50
CA VAL A 248 -9.95 16.75 -4.06
C VAL A 248 -10.69 15.82 -3.11
#